data_AF-A0A1K1SE65-F1
#
_entry.id   AF-A0A1K1SE65-F1
#
_cell.length_a   1.000
_cell.length_b   1.000
_cell.length_c   1.000
_cell.angle_alpha   90.00
_cell.angle_beta   90.00
_cell.angle_gamma   90.00
#
_symmetry.space_group_name_H-M   'P 1'
#
loop_
_entity.id
_entity.type
_entity.pdbx_description
1 polymer ?
#
loop_
_entity_poly.entity_id
_entity_poly.type
_entity_poly.pdbx_seq_one_letter_code
_entity_poly.pdbx_strand_id
1 'polypeptide(L)'
;MTEDAGQLRVCEYRRCGAPLPPAVGRGSRARFCQDGKTWGRRNLSCRDAEAVLSDAESLRESDTELDDTAVTALAGQVDRVLEPARGLVETLTTLRHQLEATTAAALAERDAALGEADEHRRRRGLAEAEAAQARETAEEAVQAATTAERERLAAVRERDEERAARRAAVQERQRAEGQLAAVRDELARVAERADAAAGLAGERAAAIATLTAELAAARTALDEQRGHVRDAVLRAEAAEARADAAEARADAAAGRLDTARAQLAAAASAHQAALEDARAEAERRRAGFDQRLAEVQAVHEQTVRSMHETVTNLGAELRACTARADHAERALTRVSAVLRDVPGLELPDDVAKMLK
;
A
#
# COMPACT_ATOMS: atom_id res chain seq x y z
N MET A 1 107.69 95.26 157.02
CA MET A 1 108.87 94.42 156.75
C MET A 1 108.54 93.01 157.20
N THR A 2 109.10 92.02 156.50
CA THR A 2 108.83 90.55 156.52
C THR A 2 107.47 90.18 155.91
N GLU A 3 107.39 89.94 154.59
CA GLU A 3 107.62 88.63 153.96
C GLU A 3 106.81 87.52 154.63
N ASP A 4 105.62 87.25 154.10
CA ASP A 4 105.07 85.89 154.13
C ASP A 4 104.75 85.53 152.68
N ALA A 5 105.52 84.56 152.18
CA ALA A 5 105.58 84.19 150.79
C ALA A 5 104.33 83.40 150.38
N GLY A 6 103.71 83.84 149.28
CA GLY A 6 103.20 82.94 148.25
C GLY A 6 102.13 81.91 148.64
N GLN A 7 100.96 82.33 149.10
CA GLN A 7 99.75 81.54 148.86
C GLN A 7 99.25 81.79 147.43
N LEU A 8 99.53 80.82 146.54
CA LEU A 8 98.95 80.74 145.21
C LEU A 8 97.42 80.72 145.34
N ARG A 9 96.76 81.85 145.00
CA ARG A 9 95.30 81.88 144.86
C ARG A 9 94.95 80.97 143.69
N VAL A 10 94.05 80.04 143.87
CA VAL A 10 93.58 79.15 142.80
C VAL A 10 92.12 79.44 142.48
N CYS A 11 91.71 79.12 141.25
CA CYS A 11 90.36 79.26 140.74
C CYS A 11 89.34 78.64 141.71
N GLU A 12 88.26 79.37 142.05
CA GLU A 12 87.21 78.90 142.97
C GLU A 12 86.43 77.70 142.42
N TYR A 13 86.43 77.44 141.10
CA TYR A 13 85.88 76.20 140.57
C TYR A 13 86.78 75.03 140.98
N ARG A 14 86.31 74.23 141.95
CA ARG A 14 87.12 73.27 142.70
C ARG A 14 87.85 72.26 141.81
N ARG A 15 87.31 71.97 140.62
CA ARG A 15 87.89 71.00 139.67
C ARG A 15 88.88 71.62 138.68
N CYS A 16 89.00 72.94 138.58
CA CYS A 16 89.99 73.57 137.68
C CYS A 16 91.35 73.76 138.34
N GLY A 17 91.40 74.23 139.60
CA GLY A 17 92.63 74.35 140.37
C GLY A 17 93.72 75.26 139.78
N ALA A 18 93.40 76.10 138.79
CA ALA A 18 94.37 76.93 138.10
C ALA A 18 94.81 78.14 138.94
N PRO A 19 96.10 78.49 138.99
CA PRO A 19 96.60 79.60 139.79
C PRO A 19 96.20 80.96 139.19
N LEU A 20 95.57 81.80 140.00
CA LEU A 20 95.18 83.17 139.71
C LEU A 20 96.37 84.13 139.90
N PRO A 21 96.50 85.16 139.05
CA PRO A 21 97.57 86.14 139.17
C PRO A 21 97.49 86.92 140.51
N PRO A 22 98.64 87.34 141.07
CA PRO A 22 98.68 88.06 142.34
C PRO A 22 97.92 89.39 142.23
N ALA A 23 97.14 89.71 143.25
CA ALA A 23 96.27 90.89 143.24
C ALA A 23 97.10 92.19 143.35
N VAL A 24 97.47 92.76 142.22
CA VAL A 24 98.05 94.11 142.14
C VAL A 24 96.93 95.13 141.97
N GLY A 25 96.67 95.88 143.04
CA GLY A 25 95.77 97.04 143.03
C GLY A 25 94.40 96.84 143.67
N ARG A 26 93.84 97.94 144.17
CA ARG A 26 92.57 98.04 144.91
C ARG A 26 91.36 97.88 143.97
N GLY A 27 91.27 96.75 143.27
CA GLY A 27 90.16 96.52 142.32
C GLY A 27 90.12 95.18 141.58
N SER A 28 91.23 94.43 141.46
CA SER A 28 91.26 93.17 140.68
C SER A 28 91.30 91.93 141.59
N ARG A 29 90.13 91.46 142.04
CA ARG A 29 89.98 90.17 142.72
C ARG A 29 89.17 89.19 141.85
N ALA A 30 89.73 88.76 140.73
CA ALA A 30 89.14 87.66 139.98
C ALA A 30 89.06 86.40 140.88
N ARG A 31 87.91 85.73 140.86
CA ARG A 31 87.61 84.52 141.64
C ARG A 31 87.76 83.23 140.81
N PHE A 32 87.56 83.32 139.50
CA PHE A 32 87.68 82.20 138.57
C PHE A 32 88.76 82.52 137.53
N CYS A 33 89.51 81.51 137.09
CA CYS A 33 90.52 81.66 136.05
C CYS A 33 89.86 81.93 134.69
N GLN A 34 90.49 82.76 133.85
CA GLN A 34 90.04 83.02 132.48
C GLN A 34 90.81 82.17 131.46
N ASP A 35 91.38 81.05 131.88
CA ASP A 35 92.27 80.18 131.11
C ASP A 35 91.58 79.45 129.93
N GLY A 36 90.36 79.84 129.57
CA GLY A 36 89.62 79.33 128.40
C GLY A 36 89.18 77.86 128.50
N LYS A 37 89.48 77.17 129.60
CA LYS A 37 89.09 75.77 129.81
C LYS A 37 87.58 75.66 130.00
N THR A 38 86.97 74.76 129.24
CA THR A 38 85.54 74.52 129.23
C THR A 38 85.21 73.12 129.77
N TRP A 39 84.06 73.00 130.43
CA TRP A 39 83.67 71.81 131.16
C TRP A 39 82.32 71.25 130.68
N GLY A 40 82.27 69.93 130.47
CA GLY A 40 81.07 69.20 130.04
C GLY A 40 80.72 69.36 128.54
N ARG A 41 79.67 68.67 128.07
CA ARG A 41 79.27 68.63 126.64
C ARG A 41 78.81 69.97 126.07
N ARG A 42 78.51 70.96 126.92
CA ARG A 42 78.10 72.32 126.52
C ARG A 42 79.21 73.36 126.65
N ASN A 43 80.45 72.92 126.90
CA ASN A 43 81.64 73.78 126.98
C ASN A 43 81.50 74.96 127.97
N LEU A 44 81.07 74.69 129.21
CA LEU A 44 80.82 75.73 130.21
C LEU A 44 82.12 76.33 130.75
N SER A 45 82.16 77.65 130.98
CA SER A 45 83.31 78.32 131.61
C SER A 45 83.43 77.91 133.09
N CYS A 46 84.60 78.09 133.71
CA CYS A 46 84.79 77.71 135.12
C CYS A 46 83.77 78.38 136.07
N ARG A 47 83.31 79.60 135.75
CA ARG A 47 82.27 80.29 136.52
C ARG A 47 80.91 79.60 136.38
N ASP A 48 80.52 79.27 135.15
CA ASP A 48 79.20 78.66 134.88
C ASP A 48 79.17 77.19 135.33
N ALA A 49 80.31 76.50 135.25
CA ALA A 49 80.45 75.15 135.76
C ALA A 49 80.33 75.10 137.30
N GLU A 50 80.89 76.08 138.03
CA GLU A 50 80.68 76.19 139.49
C GLU A 50 79.23 76.53 139.81
N ALA A 51 78.58 77.39 139.01
CA ALA A 51 77.16 77.70 139.22
C ALA A 51 76.27 76.47 139.03
N VAL A 52 76.50 75.66 137.98
CA VAL A 52 75.76 74.42 137.75
C VAL A 52 76.08 73.38 138.83
N LEU A 53 77.32 73.30 139.31
CA LEU A 53 77.66 72.42 140.43
C LEU A 53 77.02 72.90 141.73
N SER A 54 76.97 74.21 141.98
CA SER A 54 76.29 74.79 143.15
C SER A 54 74.77 74.61 143.07
N ASP A 55 74.17 74.67 141.87
CA ASP A 55 72.75 74.36 141.67
C ASP A 55 72.47 72.86 141.82
N ALA A 56 73.36 72.00 141.34
CA ALA A 56 73.25 70.56 141.51
C ALA A 56 73.54 70.10 142.96
N GLU A 57 74.40 70.81 143.69
CA GLU A 57 74.62 70.62 145.14
C GLU A 57 73.44 71.18 145.95
N SER A 58 72.85 72.30 145.55
CA SER A 58 71.57 72.82 146.09
C SER A 58 70.40 71.82 145.93
N LEU A 59 70.36 71.06 144.83
CA LEU A 59 69.41 69.96 144.62
C LEU A 59 69.77 68.66 145.37
N ARG A 60 70.96 68.57 145.98
CA ARG A 60 71.41 67.43 146.80
C ARG A 60 71.40 67.69 148.30
N GLU A 61 71.50 68.94 148.75
CA GLU A 61 71.50 69.33 150.17
C GLU A 61 70.08 69.61 150.74
N SER A 62 69.04 69.51 149.92
CA SER A 62 67.65 69.47 150.39
C SER A 62 67.23 68.02 150.67
N ASP A 63 67.50 67.57 151.90
CA ASP A 63 66.89 66.37 152.53
C ASP A 63 65.38 66.61 152.76
N THR A 64 64.65 66.78 151.65
CA THR A 64 63.20 66.66 151.59
C THR A 64 62.90 65.37 150.86
N GLU A 65 62.37 64.39 151.58
CA GLU A 65 61.86 63.14 151.05
C GLU A 65 61.10 63.41 149.74
N LEU A 66 61.54 62.79 148.65
CA LEU A 66 60.80 62.77 147.38
C LEU A 66 59.46 62.10 147.65
N ASP A 67 58.44 62.91 147.87
CA ASP A 67 57.08 62.45 148.07
C ASP A 67 56.64 61.68 146.81
N ASP A 68 56.31 60.40 146.97
CA ASP A 68 55.80 59.52 145.92
C ASP A 68 54.62 60.17 145.17
N THR A 69 53.90 61.10 145.81
CA THR A 69 52.82 61.87 145.19
C THR A 69 53.29 62.76 144.02
N ALA A 70 54.49 63.33 144.04
CA ALA A 70 54.98 64.23 143.00
C ALA A 70 55.41 63.47 141.72
N VAL A 71 56.03 62.29 141.89
CA VAL A 71 56.37 61.39 140.78
C VAL A 71 55.09 60.79 140.18
N THR A 72 54.12 60.43 141.02
CA THR A 72 52.79 59.99 140.58
C THR A 72 52.01 61.10 139.87
N ALA A 73 52.18 62.36 140.27
CA ALA A 73 51.56 63.51 139.62
C ALA A 73 52.15 63.79 138.24
N LEU A 74 53.48 63.65 138.06
CA LEU A 74 54.13 63.79 136.77
C LEU A 74 53.80 62.61 135.84
N ALA A 75 53.80 61.38 136.35
CA ALA A 75 53.31 60.20 135.62
C ALA A 75 51.85 60.41 135.18
N GLY A 76 51.00 60.92 136.07
CA GLY A 76 49.61 61.28 135.77
C GLY A 76 49.46 62.46 134.80
N GLN A 77 50.46 63.34 134.64
CA GLN A 77 50.48 64.38 133.60
C GLN A 77 50.94 63.83 132.25
N VAL A 78 51.93 62.94 132.22
CA VAL A 78 52.38 62.26 131.00
C VAL A 78 51.31 61.31 130.49
N ASP A 79 50.65 60.56 131.37
CA ASP A 79 49.48 59.73 131.01
C ASP A 79 48.33 60.60 130.51
N ARG A 80 48.04 61.75 131.14
CA ARG A 80 47.04 62.70 130.63
C ARG A 80 47.35 63.24 129.22
N VAL A 81 48.62 63.31 128.83
CA VAL A 81 49.04 63.76 127.48
C VAL A 81 49.09 62.60 126.49
N LEU A 82 49.43 61.39 126.93
CA LEU A 82 49.53 60.20 126.08
C LEU A 82 48.17 59.49 125.88
N GLU A 83 47.23 59.59 126.81
CA GLU A 83 45.90 58.98 126.69
C GLU A 83 45.11 59.48 125.47
N PRO A 84 45.08 60.79 125.16
CA PRO A 84 44.47 61.30 123.93
C PRO A 84 45.18 60.79 122.67
N ALA A 85 46.51 60.61 122.72
CA ALA A 85 47.27 60.07 121.61
C ALA A 85 47.00 58.56 121.40
N ARG A 86 46.86 57.79 122.49
CA ARG A 86 46.45 56.38 122.44
C ARG A 86 45.03 56.22 121.89
N GLY A 87 44.08 57.05 122.36
CA GLY A 87 42.72 57.08 121.83
C GLY A 87 42.65 57.49 120.35
N LEU A 88 43.51 58.40 119.90
CA LEU A 88 43.67 58.75 118.48
C LEU A 88 44.21 57.56 117.66
N VAL A 89 45.20 56.83 118.17
CA VAL A 89 45.73 55.63 117.49
C VAL A 89 44.67 54.54 117.40
N GLU A 90 43.89 54.31 118.45
CA GLU A 90 42.83 53.30 118.46
C GLU A 90 41.67 53.67 117.52
N THR A 91 41.26 54.94 117.49
CA THR A 91 40.26 55.44 116.53
C THR A 91 40.76 55.39 115.09
N LEU A 92 42.01 55.78 114.81
CA LEU A 92 42.62 55.65 113.48
C LEU A 92 42.76 54.18 113.07
N THR A 93 43.06 53.28 114.01
CA THR A 93 43.12 51.84 113.74
C THR A 93 41.73 51.29 113.44
N THR A 94 40.70 51.74 114.16
CA THR A 94 39.30 51.36 113.90
C THR A 94 38.83 51.88 112.55
N LEU A 95 39.11 53.15 112.24
CA LEU A 95 38.80 53.76 110.93
C LEU A 95 39.55 53.06 109.80
N ARG A 96 40.81 52.65 110.02
CA ARG A 96 41.56 51.84 109.05
C ARG A 96 40.87 50.50 108.80
N HIS A 97 40.52 49.75 109.84
CA HIS A 97 39.81 48.48 109.67
C HIS A 97 38.44 48.66 109.02
N GLN A 98 37.71 49.73 109.32
CA GLN A 98 36.45 50.05 108.66
C GLN A 98 36.66 50.39 107.18
N LEU A 99 37.70 51.16 106.84
CA LEU A 99 38.07 51.46 105.45
C LEU A 99 38.52 50.20 104.70
N GLU A 100 39.32 49.34 105.33
CA GLU A 100 39.74 48.05 104.77
C GLU A 100 38.54 47.13 104.54
N ALA A 101 37.60 47.05 105.50
CA ALA A 101 36.39 46.23 105.35
C ALA A 101 35.45 46.77 104.27
N THR A 102 35.23 48.08 104.20
CA THR A 102 34.38 48.72 103.18
C THR A 102 35.00 48.65 101.79
N THR A 103 36.31 48.82 101.66
CA THR A 103 37.01 48.64 100.38
C THR A 103 37.01 47.17 99.94
N ALA A 104 37.20 46.23 100.86
CA ALA A 104 37.07 44.80 100.56
C ALA A 104 35.66 44.43 100.10
N ALA A 105 34.61 44.95 100.77
CA ALA A 105 33.23 44.76 100.35
C ALA A 105 32.93 45.37 98.98
N ALA A 106 33.36 46.61 98.73
CA ALA A 106 33.17 47.26 97.43
C ALA A 106 33.92 46.56 96.29
N LEU A 107 35.12 46.02 96.55
CA LEU A 107 35.85 45.20 95.59
C LEU A 107 35.15 43.87 95.32
N ALA A 108 34.63 43.21 96.37
CA ALA A 108 33.86 41.98 96.22
C ALA A 108 32.56 42.21 95.42
N GLU A 109 31.85 43.32 95.66
CA GLU A 109 30.66 43.71 94.90
C GLU A 109 31.00 44.03 93.44
N ARG A 110 32.11 44.75 93.18
CA ARG A 110 32.58 45.01 91.83
C ARG A 110 32.91 43.70 91.10
N ASP A 111 33.64 42.81 91.75
CA ASP A 111 34.06 41.55 91.14
C ASP A 111 32.85 40.62 90.90
N ALA A 112 31.86 40.63 91.79
CA ALA A 112 30.57 39.95 91.59
C ALA A 112 29.80 40.54 90.39
N ALA A 113 29.68 41.87 90.30
CA ALA A 113 29.01 42.54 89.19
C ALA A 113 29.73 42.29 87.84
N LEU A 114 31.06 42.21 87.83
CA LEU A 114 31.84 41.82 86.66
C LEU A 114 31.57 40.36 86.28
N GLY A 115 31.50 39.46 87.26
CA GLY A 115 31.12 38.06 87.04
C GLY A 115 29.73 37.90 86.44
N GLU A 116 28.73 38.61 86.97
CA GLU A 116 27.37 38.63 86.42
C GLU A 116 27.32 39.21 85.01
N ALA A 117 28.04 40.31 84.75
CA ALA A 117 28.12 40.91 83.43
C ALA A 117 28.77 39.95 82.40
N ASP A 118 29.81 39.21 82.81
CA ASP A 118 30.44 38.17 82.00
C ASP A 118 29.49 37.01 81.71
N GLU A 119 28.73 36.55 82.71
CA GLU A 119 27.74 35.50 82.52
C GLU A 119 26.60 35.95 81.60
N HIS A 120 26.12 37.19 81.74
CA HIS A 120 25.14 37.77 80.81
C HIS A 120 25.69 37.92 79.39
N ARG A 121 26.98 38.29 79.23
CA ARG A 121 27.65 38.29 77.92
C ARG A 121 27.71 36.89 77.32
N ARG A 122 28.09 35.88 78.12
CA ARG A 122 28.12 34.48 77.68
C ARG A 122 26.74 33.97 77.26
N ARG A 123 25.71 34.19 78.09
CA ARG A 123 24.33 33.79 77.78
C ARG A 123 23.79 34.47 76.53
N ARG A 124 24.07 35.77 76.33
CA ARG A 124 23.72 36.46 75.08
C ARG A 124 24.44 35.87 73.88
N GLY A 125 25.74 35.61 73.98
CA GLY A 125 26.51 34.99 72.90
C GLY A 125 25.99 33.60 72.52
N LEU A 126 25.61 32.77 73.51
CA LEU A 126 24.98 31.47 73.25
C LEU A 126 23.61 31.62 72.58
N ALA A 127 22.75 32.51 73.07
CA ALA A 127 21.44 32.76 72.47
C ALA A 127 21.53 33.33 71.04
N GLU A 128 22.51 34.20 70.77
CA GLU A 128 22.79 34.73 69.44
C GLU A 128 23.30 33.64 68.50
N ALA A 129 24.17 32.74 68.97
CA ALA A 129 24.65 31.59 68.20
C ALA A 129 23.52 30.60 67.89
N GLU A 130 22.67 30.27 68.87
CA GLU A 130 21.49 29.42 68.67
C GLU A 130 20.50 30.05 67.67
N ALA A 131 20.27 31.36 67.77
CA ALA A 131 19.41 32.08 66.84
C ALA A 131 20.00 32.19 65.43
N ALA A 132 21.33 32.19 65.28
CA ALA A 132 22.01 32.12 63.99
C ALA A 132 21.86 30.72 63.37
N GLN A 133 22.13 29.67 64.16
CA GLN A 133 21.97 28.29 63.72
C GLN A 133 20.53 27.95 63.33
N ALA A 134 19.54 28.44 64.09
CA ALA A 134 18.12 28.27 63.77
C ALA A 134 17.74 28.97 62.47
N ARG A 135 18.33 30.14 62.17
CA ARG A 135 18.13 30.83 60.89
C ARG A 135 18.73 30.08 59.73
N GLU A 136 19.96 29.60 59.85
CA GLU A 136 20.62 28.78 58.83
C GLU A 136 19.81 27.50 58.54
N THR A 137 19.38 26.79 59.59
CA THR A 137 18.54 25.58 59.44
C THR A 137 17.20 25.90 58.75
N ALA A 138 16.58 27.04 59.07
CA ALA A 138 15.34 27.46 58.43
C ALA A 138 15.56 27.83 56.96
N GLU A 139 16.65 28.51 56.63
CA GLU A 139 17.03 28.84 55.25
C GLU A 139 17.30 27.58 54.42
N GLU A 140 18.03 26.60 54.96
CA GLU A 140 18.25 25.30 54.34
C GLU A 140 16.93 24.56 54.11
N ALA A 141 16.03 24.53 55.10
CA ALA A 141 14.72 23.90 54.98
C ALA A 141 13.86 24.57 53.89
N VAL A 142 13.88 25.90 53.79
CA VAL A 142 13.19 26.64 52.72
C VAL A 142 13.80 26.30 51.36
N GLN A 143 15.13 26.28 51.23
CA GLN A 143 15.80 25.93 49.98
C GLN A 143 15.47 24.49 49.55
N ALA A 144 15.49 23.53 50.48
CA ALA A 144 15.10 22.15 50.23
C ALA A 144 13.63 22.06 49.77
N ALA A 145 12.71 22.76 50.44
CA ALA A 145 11.29 22.80 50.05
C ALA A 145 11.09 23.41 48.65
N THR A 146 11.80 24.48 48.31
CA THR A 146 11.71 25.08 46.97
C THR A 146 12.27 24.17 45.88
N THR A 147 13.34 23.43 46.17
CA THR A 147 13.91 22.45 45.24
C THR A 147 12.95 21.29 45.03
N ALA A 148 12.38 20.74 46.11
CA ALA A 148 11.39 19.67 46.04
C ALA A 148 10.14 20.08 45.24
N GLU A 149 9.66 21.31 45.39
CA GLU A 149 8.52 21.80 44.61
C GLU A 149 8.88 21.97 43.13
N ARG A 150 10.09 22.45 42.81
CA ARG A 150 10.58 22.52 41.41
C ARG A 150 10.67 21.13 40.77
N GLU A 151 11.24 20.16 41.49
CA GLU A 151 11.34 18.77 41.03
C GLU A 151 9.96 18.15 40.82
N ARG A 152 9.03 18.38 41.75
CA ARG A 152 7.64 17.93 41.61
C ARG A 152 6.96 18.50 40.37
N LEU A 153 7.12 19.81 40.13
CA LEU A 153 6.57 20.46 38.94
C LEU A 153 7.22 19.93 37.65
N ALA A 154 8.53 19.67 37.66
CA ALA A 154 9.23 19.07 36.53
C ALA A 154 8.71 17.64 36.23
N ALA A 155 8.57 16.80 37.26
CA ALA A 155 8.03 15.45 37.12
C ALA A 155 6.57 15.44 36.59
N VAL A 156 5.75 16.41 36.99
CA VAL A 156 4.39 16.56 36.45
C VAL A 156 4.42 16.93 34.96
N ARG A 157 5.30 17.86 34.56
CA ARG A 157 5.46 18.25 33.14
C ARG A 157 5.93 17.08 32.30
N GLU A 158 6.96 16.37 32.73
CA GLU A 158 7.49 15.19 32.03
C GLU A 158 6.41 14.12 31.85
N ARG A 159 5.65 13.81 32.90
CA ARG A 159 4.54 12.88 32.83
C ARG A 159 3.45 13.33 31.84
N ASP A 160 3.14 14.62 31.81
CA ASP A 160 2.10 15.15 30.93
C ASP A 160 2.57 15.21 29.46
N GLU A 161 3.86 15.48 29.22
CA GLU A 161 4.53 15.35 27.93
C GLU A 161 4.54 13.91 27.44
N GLU A 162 4.89 12.94 28.28
CA GLU A 162 4.80 11.51 27.94
C GLU A 162 3.37 11.10 27.57
N ARG A 163 2.38 11.56 28.34
CA ARG A 163 0.97 11.28 28.04
C ARG A 163 0.55 11.91 26.72
N ALA A 164 1.01 13.12 26.41
CA ALA A 164 0.76 13.77 25.13
C ALA A 164 1.42 13.00 23.97
N ALA A 165 2.68 12.59 24.13
CA ALA A 165 3.42 11.78 23.16
C ALA A 165 2.73 10.42 22.90
N ARG A 166 2.26 9.74 23.96
CA ARG A 166 1.49 8.49 23.83
C ARG A 166 0.19 8.70 23.06
N ARG A 167 -0.56 9.76 23.35
CA ARG A 167 -1.79 10.10 22.59
C ARG A 167 -1.48 10.39 21.12
N ALA A 168 -0.43 11.15 20.84
CA ALA A 168 0.00 11.45 19.47
C ALA A 168 0.40 10.16 18.72
N ALA A 169 1.18 9.28 19.36
CA ALA A 169 1.57 7.99 18.79
C ALA A 169 0.35 7.09 18.49
N VAL A 170 -0.65 7.05 19.36
CA VAL A 170 -1.91 6.31 19.12
C VAL A 170 -2.68 6.91 17.94
N GLN A 171 -2.75 8.23 17.82
CA GLN A 171 -3.41 8.90 16.69
C GLN A 171 -2.69 8.61 15.37
N GLU A 172 -1.36 8.69 15.34
CA GLU A 172 -0.57 8.33 14.16
C GLU A 172 -0.76 6.87 13.77
N ARG A 173 -0.77 5.97 14.76
CA ARG A 173 -1.08 4.55 14.51
C ARG A 173 -2.47 4.37 13.91
N GLN A 174 -3.49 5.04 14.44
CA GLN A 174 -4.85 4.99 13.89
C GLN A 174 -4.93 5.56 12.46
N ARG A 175 -4.19 6.63 12.17
CA ARG A 175 -4.08 7.18 10.80
C ARG A 175 -3.43 6.17 9.85
N ALA A 176 -2.32 5.55 10.26
CA ALA A 176 -1.64 4.53 9.48
C ALA A 176 -2.52 3.29 9.26
N GLU A 177 -3.20 2.81 10.30
CA GLU A 177 -4.16 1.70 10.20
C GLU A 177 -5.34 2.05 9.27
N GLY A 178 -5.85 3.29 9.34
CA GLY A 178 -6.89 3.79 8.44
C GLY A 178 -6.42 3.90 6.98
N GLN A 179 -5.19 4.35 6.74
CA GLN A 179 -4.59 4.36 5.40
C GLN A 179 -4.40 2.95 4.85
N LEU A 180 -3.93 1.99 5.68
CA LEU A 180 -3.81 0.59 5.30
C LEU A 180 -5.17 -0.04 4.97
N ALA A 181 -6.21 0.27 5.74
CA ALA A 181 -7.57 -0.17 5.43
C ALA A 181 -8.05 0.40 4.08
N ALA A 182 -7.87 1.69 3.83
CA ALA A 182 -8.23 2.32 2.56
C ALA A 182 -7.49 1.72 1.36
N VAL A 183 -6.19 1.40 1.51
CA VAL A 183 -5.41 0.73 0.45
C VAL A 183 -5.92 -0.70 0.21
N ARG A 184 -6.28 -1.44 1.26
CA ARG A 184 -6.88 -2.77 1.12
C ARG A 184 -8.23 -2.73 0.42
N ASP A 185 -9.07 -1.75 0.75
CA ASP A 185 -10.36 -1.56 0.08
C ASP A 185 -10.19 -1.21 -1.40
N GLU A 186 -9.21 -0.37 -1.74
CA GLU A 186 -8.93 -0.04 -3.14
C GLU A 186 -8.38 -1.26 -3.90
N LEU A 187 -7.48 -2.04 -3.28
CA LEU A 187 -7.00 -3.30 -3.86
C LEU A 187 -8.14 -4.29 -4.10
N ALA A 188 -9.08 -4.43 -3.17
CA ALA A 188 -10.27 -5.27 -3.35
C ALA A 188 -11.12 -4.79 -4.54
N ARG A 189 -11.38 -3.48 -4.64
CA ARG A 189 -12.12 -2.92 -5.80
C ARG A 189 -11.38 -3.08 -7.12
N VAL A 190 -10.05 -3.03 -7.12
CA VAL A 190 -9.24 -3.27 -8.33
C VAL A 190 -9.27 -4.75 -8.70
N ALA A 191 -9.21 -5.66 -7.73
CA ALA A 191 -9.37 -7.10 -7.97
C ALA A 191 -10.74 -7.44 -8.55
N GLU A 192 -11.83 -6.90 -7.98
CA GLU A 192 -13.19 -7.07 -8.52
C GLU A 192 -13.31 -6.55 -9.96
N ARG A 193 -12.69 -5.40 -10.27
CA ARG A 193 -12.63 -4.85 -11.63
C ARG A 193 -11.83 -5.75 -12.58
N ALA A 194 -10.73 -6.33 -12.11
CA ALA A 194 -9.91 -7.24 -12.89
C ALA A 194 -10.65 -8.56 -13.18
N ASP A 195 -11.34 -9.11 -12.19
CA ASP A 195 -12.16 -10.33 -12.35
C ASP A 195 -13.32 -10.08 -13.31
N ALA A 196 -14.01 -8.94 -13.20
CA ALA A 196 -15.06 -8.56 -14.15
C ALA A 196 -14.51 -8.39 -15.57
N ALA A 197 -13.33 -7.77 -15.74
CA ALA A 197 -12.67 -7.64 -17.04
C ALA A 197 -12.25 -9.00 -17.61
N ALA A 198 -11.75 -9.91 -16.77
CA ALA A 198 -11.42 -11.28 -17.16
C ALA A 198 -12.67 -12.06 -17.60
N GLY A 199 -13.79 -11.91 -16.89
CA GLY A 199 -15.08 -12.47 -17.27
C GLY A 199 -15.54 -11.99 -18.65
N LEU A 200 -15.54 -10.66 -18.87
CA LEU A 200 -15.89 -10.06 -20.17
C LEU A 200 -14.95 -10.50 -21.30
N ALA A 201 -13.66 -10.65 -21.01
CA ALA A 201 -12.70 -11.17 -21.98
C ALA A 201 -13.01 -12.64 -22.33
N GLY A 202 -13.36 -13.46 -21.34
CA GLY A 202 -13.82 -14.83 -21.54
C GLY A 202 -15.08 -14.94 -22.39
N GLU A 203 -16.09 -14.12 -22.11
CA GLU A 203 -17.33 -14.03 -22.90
C GLU A 203 -17.06 -13.64 -24.36
N ARG A 204 -16.20 -12.64 -24.58
CA ARG A 204 -15.79 -12.20 -25.93
C ARG A 204 -15.02 -13.29 -26.66
N ALA A 205 -14.11 -14.00 -25.98
CA ALA A 205 -13.37 -15.11 -26.56
C ALA A 205 -14.32 -16.24 -26.99
N ALA A 206 -15.31 -16.57 -26.16
CA ALA A 206 -16.35 -17.54 -26.51
C ALA A 206 -17.19 -17.08 -27.71
N ALA A 207 -17.61 -15.81 -27.74
CA ALA A 207 -18.36 -15.26 -28.87
C ALA A 207 -17.55 -15.28 -30.18
N ILE A 208 -16.25 -14.93 -30.12
CA ILE A 208 -15.35 -15.02 -31.28
C ILE A 208 -15.21 -16.47 -31.75
N ALA A 209 -15.07 -17.43 -30.82
CA ALA A 209 -14.99 -18.84 -31.17
C ALA A 209 -16.26 -19.33 -31.88
N THR A 210 -17.44 -18.96 -31.37
CA THR A 210 -18.73 -19.27 -32.01
C THR A 210 -18.84 -18.64 -33.40
N LEU A 211 -18.57 -17.34 -33.54
CA LEU A 211 -18.62 -16.65 -34.84
C LEU A 211 -17.61 -17.23 -35.83
N THR A 212 -16.45 -17.67 -35.36
CA THR A 212 -15.44 -18.31 -36.21
C THR A 212 -15.92 -19.68 -36.69
N ALA A 213 -16.56 -20.47 -35.82
CA ALA A 213 -17.17 -21.75 -36.18
C ALA A 213 -18.33 -21.56 -37.17
N GLU A 214 -19.20 -20.58 -36.94
CA GLU A 214 -20.30 -20.22 -37.86
C GLU A 214 -19.76 -19.78 -39.23
N LEU A 215 -18.71 -18.94 -39.26
CA LEU A 215 -18.06 -18.52 -40.50
C LEU A 215 -17.44 -19.71 -41.24
N ALA A 216 -16.80 -20.64 -40.52
CA ALA A 216 -16.26 -21.86 -41.11
C ALA A 216 -17.37 -22.72 -41.72
N ALA A 217 -18.47 -22.95 -40.99
CA ALA A 217 -19.63 -23.68 -41.48
C ALA A 217 -20.27 -23.03 -42.71
N ALA A 218 -20.41 -21.70 -42.71
CA ALA A 218 -20.93 -20.94 -43.84
C ALA A 218 -20.03 -21.06 -45.08
N ARG A 219 -18.71 -21.07 -44.91
CA ARG A 219 -17.74 -21.29 -46.00
C ARG A 219 -17.88 -22.70 -46.58
N THR A 220 -17.95 -23.72 -45.73
CA THR A 220 -18.18 -25.12 -46.18
C THR A 220 -19.48 -25.24 -46.96
N ALA A 221 -20.58 -24.68 -46.45
CA ALA A 221 -21.87 -24.69 -47.14
C ALA A 221 -21.81 -23.97 -48.50
N LEU A 222 -21.10 -22.83 -48.59
CA LEU A 222 -20.93 -22.11 -49.86
C LEU A 222 -20.11 -22.93 -50.87
N ASP A 223 -19.06 -23.61 -50.44
CA ASP A 223 -18.24 -24.45 -51.31
C ASP A 223 -19.01 -25.70 -51.79
N GLU A 224 -19.86 -26.28 -50.95
CA GLU A 224 -20.81 -27.33 -51.34
C GLU A 224 -21.80 -26.82 -52.40
N GLN A 225 -22.40 -25.64 -52.20
CA GLN A 225 -23.29 -25.03 -53.18
C GLN A 225 -22.58 -24.74 -54.51
N ARG A 226 -21.34 -24.25 -54.47
CA ARG A 226 -20.51 -24.08 -55.68
C ARG A 226 -20.25 -25.41 -56.37
N GLY A 227 -20.00 -26.48 -55.62
CA GLY A 227 -19.90 -27.85 -56.14
C GLY A 227 -21.18 -28.27 -56.86
N HIS A 228 -22.34 -28.13 -56.22
CA HIS A 228 -23.63 -28.45 -56.82
C HIS A 228 -23.93 -27.64 -58.08
N VAL A 229 -23.59 -26.36 -58.11
CA VAL A 229 -23.73 -25.51 -59.31
C VAL A 229 -22.82 -26.01 -60.43
N ARG A 230 -21.55 -26.32 -60.14
CA ARG A 230 -20.63 -26.89 -61.14
C ARG A 230 -21.15 -28.22 -61.69
N ASP A 231 -21.63 -29.11 -60.83
CA ASP A 231 -22.21 -30.39 -61.25
C ASP A 231 -23.50 -30.20 -62.06
N ALA A 232 -24.31 -29.18 -61.76
CA ALA A 232 -25.48 -28.83 -62.55
C ALA A 232 -25.09 -28.30 -63.94
N VAL A 233 -24.07 -27.44 -64.03
CA VAL A 233 -23.52 -26.94 -65.30
C VAL A 233 -23.01 -28.10 -66.16
N LEU A 234 -22.17 -28.98 -65.60
CA LEU A 234 -21.66 -30.15 -66.33
C LEU A 234 -22.79 -31.08 -66.81
N ARG A 235 -23.85 -31.25 -66.02
CA ARG A 235 -25.04 -32.02 -66.43
C ARG A 235 -25.83 -31.33 -67.54
N ALA A 236 -25.93 -30.00 -67.51
CA ALA A 236 -26.57 -29.22 -68.55
C ALA A 236 -25.78 -29.30 -69.88
N GLU A 237 -24.46 -29.09 -69.84
CA GLU A 237 -23.57 -29.25 -71.00
C GLU A 237 -23.65 -30.67 -71.58
N ALA A 238 -23.68 -31.70 -70.72
CA ALA A 238 -23.86 -33.09 -71.16
C ALA A 238 -25.27 -33.37 -71.71
N ALA A 239 -26.30 -32.61 -71.30
CA ALA A 239 -27.63 -32.72 -71.87
C ALA A 239 -27.71 -32.01 -73.24
N GLU A 240 -27.10 -30.84 -73.37
CA GLU A 240 -26.97 -30.09 -74.61
C GLU A 240 -26.21 -30.90 -75.67
N ALA A 241 -25.04 -31.45 -75.34
CA ALA A 241 -24.29 -32.32 -76.24
C ALA A 241 -25.08 -33.57 -76.69
N ARG A 242 -25.96 -34.11 -75.81
CA ARG A 242 -26.86 -35.20 -76.17
C ARG A 242 -28.00 -34.75 -77.08
N ALA A 243 -28.50 -33.54 -76.91
CA ALA A 243 -29.50 -32.93 -77.78
C ALA A 243 -28.90 -32.67 -79.17
N ASP A 244 -27.73 -32.05 -79.27
CA ASP A 244 -27.00 -31.83 -80.52
C ASP A 244 -26.75 -33.15 -81.27
N ALA A 245 -26.32 -34.19 -80.54
CA ALA A 245 -26.13 -35.52 -81.12
C ALA A 245 -27.44 -36.20 -81.53
N ALA A 246 -28.57 -35.86 -80.90
CA ALA A 246 -29.89 -36.34 -81.31
C ALA A 246 -30.40 -35.60 -82.56
N GLU A 247 -30.19 -34.28 -82.63
CA GLU A 247 -30.51 -33.43 -83.77
C GLU A 247 -29.71 -33.88 -85.00
N ALA A 248 -28.40 -34.03 -84.89
CA ALA A 248 -27.56 -34.54 -86.00
C ALA A 248 -28.00 -35.94 -86.48
N ARG A 249 -28.46 -36.81 -85.57
CA ARG A 249 -29.02 -38.12 -85.95
C ARG A 249 -30.37 -38.00 -86.64
N ALA A 250 -31.22 -37.07 -86.21
CA ALA A 250 -32.50 -36.78 -86.82
C ALA A 250 -32.31 -36.21 -88.24
N ASP A 251 -31.40 -35.26 -88.42
CA ASP A 251 -31.05 -34.70 -89.73
C ASP A 251 -30.50 -35.78 -90.67
N ALA A 252 -29.60 -36.63 -90.17
CA ALA A 252 -29.09 -37.76 -90.95
C ALA A 252 -30.21 -38.76 -91.32
N ALA A 253 -31.20 -38.98 -90.44
CA ALA A 253 -32.36 -39.83 -90.73
C ALA A 253 -33.30 -39.17 -91.74
N ALA A 254 -33.55 -37.87 -91.64
CA ALA A 254 -34.33 -37.09 -92.60
C ALA A 254 -33.69 -37.13 -93.99
N GLY A 255 -32.37 -36.89 -94.09
CA GLY A 255 -31.63 -37.00 -95.35
C GLY A 255 -31.71 -38.41 -95.97
N ARG A 256 -31.66 -39.47 -95.15
CA ARG A 256 -31.87 -40.86 -95.63
C ARG A 256 -33.31 -41.08 -96.12
N LEU A 257 -34.32 -40.55 -95.42
CA LEU A 257 -35.72 -40.65 -95.83
C LEU A 257 -35.99 -39.90 -97.13
N ASP A 258 -35.44 -38.71 -97.30
CA ASP A 258 -35.59 -37.94 -98.54
C ASP A 258 -34.90 -38.63 -99.71
N THR A 259 -33.72 -39.22 -99.48
CA THR A 259 -33.06 -40.08 -100.47
C THR A 259 -33.93 -41.28 -100.84
N ALA A 260 -34.51 -41.96 -99.85
CA ALA A 260 -35.41 -43.10 -100.09
C ALA A 260 -36.70 -42.68 -100.83
N ARG A 261 -37.26 -41.50 -100.53
CA ARG A 261 -38.42 -40.93 -101.24
C ARG A 261 -38.08 -40.61 -102.69
N ALA A 262 -36.91 -40.01 -102.95
CA ALA A 262 -36.45 -39.73 -104.29
C ALA A 262 -36.25 -41.02 -105.10
N GLN A 263 -35.65 -42.05 -104.48
CA GLN A 263 -35.52 -43.39 -105.08
C GLN A 263 -36.87 -44.05 -105.36
N LEU A 264 -37.82 -43.97 -104.41
CA LEU A 264 -39.17 -44.51 -104.59
C LEU A 264 -39.92 -43.78 -105.71
N ALA A 265 -39.82 -42.45 -105.78
CA ALA A 265 -40.43 -41.66 -106.84
C ALA A 265 -39.84 -42.01 -108.22
N ALA A 266 -38.52 -42.20 -108.31
CA ALA A 266 -37.85 -42.66 -109.52
C ALA A 266 -38.25 -44.09 -109.91
N ALA A 267 -38.38 -45.00 -108.93
CA ALA A 267 -38.85 -46.36 -109.17
C ALA A 267 -40.32 -46.39 -109.62
N ALA A 268 -41.17 -45.55 -109.02
CA ALA A 268 -42.58 -45.43 -109.38
C ALA A 268 -42.75 -44.85 -110.79
N SER A 269 -41.97 -43.83 -111.18
CA SER A 269 -42.01 -43.29 -112.54
C SER A 269 -41.51 -44.31 -113.57
N ALA A 270 -40.45 -45.06 -113.25
CA ALA A 270 -39.97 -46.16 -114.09
C ALA A 270 -41.02 -47.28 -114.24
N HIS A 271 -41.71 -47.64 -113.16
CA HIS A 271 -42.76 -48.66 -113.19
C HIS A 271 -43.99 -48.22 -113.98
N GLN A 272 -44.40 -46.95 -113.84
CA GLN A 272 -45.48 -46.36 -114.61
C GLN A 272 -45.17 -46.36 -116.11
N ALA A 273 -43.95 -45.97 -116.50
CA ALA A 273 -43.49 -46.02 -117.89
C ALA A 273 -43.53 -47.47 -118.44
N ALA A 274 -43.08 -48.46 -117.65
CA ALA A 274 -43.14 -49.86 -118.05
C ALA A 274 -44.57 -50.38 -118.24
N LEU A 275 -45.54 -49.90 -117.43
CA LEU A 275 -46.96 -50.24 -117.59
C LEU A 275 -47.57 -49.62 -118.85
N GLU A 276 -47.18 -48.39 -119.19
CA GLU A 276 -47.62 -47.71 -120.42
C GLU A 276 -47.08 -48.43 -121.66
N ASP A 277 -45.80 -48.82 -121.64
CA ASP A 277 -45.20 -49.64 -122.71
C ASP A 277 -45.90 -50.99 -122.86
N ALA A 278 -46.18 -51.67 -121.74
CA ALA A 278 -46.90 -52.95 -121.75
C ALA A 278 -48.34 -52.82 -122.27
N ARG A 279 -49.03 -51.70 -122.00
CA ARG A 279 -50.37 -51.41 -122.55
C ARG A 279 -50.32 -51.16 -124.05
N ALA A 280 -49.37 -50.35 -124.52
CA ALA A 280 -49.18 -50.11 -125.95
C ALA A 280 -48.86 -51.41 -126.71
N GLU A 281 -48.05 -52.29 -126.12
CA GLU A 281 -47.73 -53.62 -126.64
C GLU A 281 -48.99 -54.52 -126.72
N ALA A 282 -49.85 -54.51 -125.70
CA ALA A 282 -51.09 -55.27 -125.67
C ALA A 282 -52.11 -54.77 -126.70
N GLU A 283 -52.21 -53.46 -126.90
CA GLU A 283 -53.07 -52.85 -127.93
C GLU A 283 -52.61 -53.22 -129.34
N ARG A 284 -51.29 -53.18 -129.61
CA ARG A 284 -50.72 -53.67 -130.88
C ARG A 284 -51.07 -55.13 -131.15
N ARG A 285 -51.00 -55.99 -130.13
CA ARG A 285 -51.37 -57.41 -130.25
C ARG A 285 -52.86 -57.60 -130.52
N ARG A 286 -53.75 -56.84 -129.86
CA ARG A 286 -55.21 -56.88 -130.12
C ARG A 286 -55.54 -56.48 -131.55
N ALA A 287 -54.99 -55.37 -132.04
CA ALA A 287 -55.19 -54.95 -133.43
C ALA A 287 -54.75 -56.02 -134.44
N GLY A 288 -53.62 -56.71 -134.17
CA GLY A 288 -53.15 -57.83 -134.98
C GLY A 288 -53.99 -59.11 -134.88
N PHE A 289 -54.81 -59.28 -133.84
CA PHE A 289 -55.80 -60.36 -133.75
C PHE A 289 -57.08 -60.01 -134.49
N ASP A 290 -57.57 -58.78 -134.36
CA ASP A 290 -58.78 -58.32 -135.04
C ASP A 290 -58.62 -58.36 -136.56
N GLN A 291 -57.43 -57.99 -137.06
CA GLN A 291 -57.10 -58.10 -138.49
C GLN A 291 -57.15 -59.55 -139.00
N ARG A 292 -56.59 -60.51 -138.22
CA ARG A 292 -56.62 -61.93 -138.58
C ARG A 292 -58.04 -62.52 -138.53
N LEU A 293 -58.87 -62.04 -137.61
CA LEU A 293 -60.28 -62.45 -137.53
C LEU A 293 -61.06 -62.00 -138.76
N ALA A 294 -60.83 -60.78 -139.23
CA ALA A 294 -61.46 -60.24 -140.44
C ALA A 294 -61.04 -61.01 -141.71
N GLU A 295 -59.77 -61.40 -141.83
CA GLU A 295 -59.29 -62.25 -142.93
C GLU A 295 -59.95 -63.62 -142.95
N VAL A 296 -60.08 -64.28 -141.79
CA VAL A 296 -60.75 -65.60 -141.68
C VAL A 296 -62.24 -65.50 -142.01
N GLN A 297 -62.91 -64.43 -141.61
CA GLN A 297 -64.33 -64.20 -141.95
C GLN A 297 -64.54 -64.00 -143.45
N ALA A 298 -63.67 -63.24 -144.12
CA ALA A 298 -63.74 -63.04 -145.56
C ALA A 298 -63.56 -64.36 -146.35
N VAL A 299 -62.63 -65.22 -145.93
CA VAL A 299 -62.41 -66.55 -146.53
C VAL A 299 -63.62 -67.46 -146.29
N HIS A 300 -64.23 -67.40 -145.11
CA HIS A 300 -65.43 -68.18 -144.79
C HIS A 300 -66.64 -67.78 -145.65
N GLU A 301 -66.89 -66.47 -145.82
CA GLU A 301 -67.98 -65.96 -146.68
C GLU A 301 -67.79 -66.31 -148.16
N GLN A 302 -66.55 -66.37 -148.64
CA GLN A 302 -66.23 -66.82 -149.99
C GLN A 302 -66.51 -68.32 -150.17
N THR A 303 -66.20 -69.13 -149.16
CA THR A 303 -66.44 -70.59 -149.16
C THR A 303 -67.93 -70.92 -149.13
N VAL A 304 -68.71 -70.19 -148.32
CA VAL A 304 -70.18 -70.38 -148.23
C VAL A 304 -70.87 -70.01 -149.55
N ARG A 305 -70.44 -68.94 -150.23
CA ARG A 305 -70.98 -68.59 -151.56
C ARG A 305 -70.73 -69.69 -152.60
N SER A 306 -69.51 -70.23 -152.63
CA SER A 306 -69.14 -71.34 -153.53
C SER A 306 -69.93 -72.64 -153.24
N MET A 307 -70.17 -72.97 -151.96
CA MET A 307 -71.01 -74.10 -151.59
C MET A 307 -72.49 -73.87 -151.94
N HIS A 308 -72.99 -72.63 -151.84
CA HIS A 308 -74.37 -72.34 -152.18
C HIS A 308 -74.64 -72.53 -153.68
N GLU A 309 -73.73 -72.07 -154.55
CA GLU A 309 -73.83 -72.25 -156.01
C GLU A 309 -73.78 -73.72 -156.45
N THR A 310 -72.99 -74.55 -155.77
CA THR A 310 -72.91 -75.99 -156.08
C THR A 310 -74.17 -76.75 -155.66
N VAL A 311 -74.81 -76.36 -154.54
CA VAL A 311 -76.07 -76.98 -154.06
C VAL A 311 -77.26 -76.61 -154.95
N THR A 312 -77.35 -75.37 -155.46
CA THR A 312 -78.43 -74.98 -156.39
C THR A 312 -78.35 -75.73 -157.71
N ASN A 313 -77.15 -75.96 -158.25
CA ASN A 313 -76.95 -76.72 -159.48
C ASN A 313 -77.31 -78.21 -159.30
N LEU A 314 -76.88 -78.85 -158.21
CA LEU A 314 -77.27 -80.25 -157.92
C LEU A 314 -78.79 -80.41 -157.72
N GLY A 315 -79.44 -79.43 -157.10
CA GLY A 315 -80.89 -79.43 -156.90
C GLY A 315 -81.69 -79.29 -158.20
N ALA A 316 -81.13 -78.61 -159.21
CA ALA A 316 -81.73 -78.55 -160.55
C ALA A 316 -81.62 -79.88 -161.29
N GLU A 317 -80.48 -80.56 -161.18
CA GLU A 317 -80.23 -81.86 -161.83
C GLU A 317 -81.06 -83.01 -161.25
N LEU A 318 -81.23 -83.05 -159.92
CA LEU A 318 -82.04 -84.09 -159.25
C LEU A 318 -83.52 -84.05 -159.66
N ARG A 319 -84.11 -82.85 -159.81
CA ARG A 319 -85.51 -82.69 -160.26
C ARG A 319 -85.75 -83.14 -161.70
N ALA A 320 -84.74 -83.02 -162.57
CA ALA A 320 -84.81 -83.51 -163.94
C ALA A 320 -84.69 -85.04 -164.04
N CYS A 321 -84.08 -85.71 -163.06
CA CYS A 321 -83.96 -87.16 -163.01
C CYS A 321 -85.23 -87.84 -162.45
N THR A 322 -85.86 -87.29 -161.42
CA THR A 322 -87.12 -87.85 -160.86
C THR A 322 -88.27 -87.78 -161.85
N ALA A 323 -88.41 -86.69 -162.61
CA ALA A 323 -89.47 -86.58 -163.62
C ALA A 323 -89.37 -87.63 -164.75
N ARG A 324 -88.17 -88.13 -165.05
CA ARG A 324 -87.94 -89.19 -166.05
C ARG A 324 -88.28 -90.59 -165.51
N ALA A 325 -88.03 -90.83 -164.22
CA ALA A 325 -88.37 -92.09 -163.56
C ALA A 325 -89.89 -92.31 -163.46
N ASP A 326 -90.65 -91.27 -163.08
CA ASP A 326 -92.12 -91.33 -162.98
C ASP A 326 -92.84 -91.54 -164.32
N HIS A 327 -92.17 -91.23 -165.43
CA HIS A 327 -92.71 -91.47 -166.78
C HIS A 327 -92.50 -92.93 -167.21
N ALA A 328 -91.35 -93.53 -166.84
CA ALA A 328 -91.05 -94.93 -167.12
C ALA A 328 -91.93 -95.89 -166.30
N GLU A 329 -92.20 -95.57 -165.03
CA GLU A 329 -93.01 -96.41 -164.14
C GLU A 329 -94.46 -96.56 -164.65
N ARG A 330 -95.06 -95.46 -165.15
CA ARG A 330 -96.43 -95.45 -165.70
C ARG A 330 -96.58 -96.15 -167.05
N ALA A 331 -95.50 -96.42 -167.76
CA ALA A 331 -95.51 -97.22 -168.99
C ALA A 331 -95.53 -98.72 -168.65
N LEU A 332 -94.78 -99.12 -167.62
CA LEU A 332 -94.62 -100.52 -167.21
C LEU A 332 -95.90 -101.11 -166.59
N THR A 333 -96.66 -100.32 -165.84
CA THR A 333 -97.93 -100.76 -165.24
C THR A 333 -99.00 -101.07 -166.30
N ARG A 334 -98.98 -100.38 -167.45
CA ARG A 334 -99.92 -100.60 -168.54
C ARG A 334 -99.66 -101.88 -169.32
N VAL A 335 -98.40 -102.32 -169.43
CA VAL A 335 -98.03 -103.56 -170.13
C VAL A 335 -98.34 -104.79 -169.27
N SER A 336 -98.10 -104.73 -167.96
CA SER A 336 -98.39 -105.83 -167.03
C SER A 336 -99.89 -106.13 -166.84
N ALA A 337 -100.77 -105.14 -167.06
CA ALA A 337 -102.22 -105.34 -166.96
C ALA A 337 -102.80 -106.10 -168.16
N VAL A 338 -102.24 -105.93 -169.36
CA VAL A 338 -102.73 -106.58 -170.59
C VAL A 338 -102.35 -108.07 -170.66
N LEU A 339 -101.26 -108.47 -169.99
CA LEU A 339 -100.75 -109.85 -170.02
C LEU A 339 -101.48 -110.82 -169.07
N ARG A 340 -102.37 -110.35 -168.19
CA ARG A 340 -102.95 -111.17 -167.11
C ARG A 340 -104.33 -111.79 -167.40
N ASP A 341 -105.02 -111.38 -168.46
CA ASP A 341 -106.42 -111.78 -168.74
C ASP A 341 -106.60 -112.78 -169.90
N VAL A 342 -105.53 -113.43 -170.38
CA VAL A 342 -105.62 -114.47 -171.43
C VAL A 342 -105.22 -115.84 -170.88
N PRO A 343 -106.16 -116.75 -170.58
CA PRO A 343 -105.83 -118.10 -170.12
C PRO A 343 -105.55 -119.01 -171.31
N GLY A 344 -104.36 -119.63 -171.35
CA GLY A 344 -104.02 -120.69 -172.31
C GLY A 344 -102.69 -120.54 -173.07
N LEU A 345 -101.88 -119.52 -172.80
CA LEU A 345 -100.52 -119.41 -173.38
C LEU A 345 -99.47 -119.95 -172.40
N GLU A 346 -98.85 -121.07 -172.76
CA GLU A 346 -97.55 -121.46 -172.23
C GLU A 346 -96.51 -120.41 -172.68
N LEU A 347 -96.04 -119.60 -171.73
CA LEU A 347 -94.97 -118.64 -171.96
C LEU A 347 -93.62 -119.37 -171.90
N PRO A 348 -92.77 -119.22 -172.92
CA PRO A 348 -91.49 -119.91 -173.02
C PRO A 348 -90.59 -119.65 -171.78
N ASP A 349 -89.83 -120.67 -171.38
CA ASP A 349 -88.93 -120.71 -170.21
C ASP A 349 -87.98 -119.50 -170.05
N ASP A 350 -87.81 -118.70 -171.11
CA ASP A 350 -86.95 -117.52 -171.13
C ASP A 350 -87.59 -116.28 -170.47
N VAL A 351 -88.92 -116.21 -170.33
CA VAL A 351 -89.61 -115.06 -169.70
C VAL A 351 -89.73 -115.21 -168.17
N ALA A 352 -89.74 -116.44 -167.64
CA ALA A 352 -89.79 -116.70 -166.20
C ALA A 352 -88.49 -116.27 -165.46
N LYS A 353 -87.37 -116.06 -166.16
CA LYS A 353 -86.10 -115.62 -165.57
C LYS A 353 -86.00 -114.11 -165.31
N MET A 354 -86.86 -113.27 -165.90
CA MET A 354 -86.78 -111.81 -165.73
C MET A 354 -87.70 -111.23 -164.65
N LEU A 355 -88.48 -112.07 -163.95
CA LEU A 355 -89.33 -111.65 -162.81
C LEU A 355 -88.68 -111.95 -161.44
N LYS A 356 -87.35 -111.87 -161.38
CA LYS A 356 -86.56 -111.62 -160.17
C LYS A 356 -85.79 -110.31 -160.35
#